data_AF-A0A0C1HJL1-F1
#
_entry.id   AF-A0A0C1HJL1-F1
#
_cell.length_a   1.000
_cell.length_b   1.000
_cell.length_c   1.000
_cell.angle_alpha   90.00
_cell.angle_beta   90.00
_cell.angle_gamma   90.00
#
_symmetry.space_group_name_H-M   'P 1'
#
loop_
_entity.id
_entity.type
_entity.pdbx_description
1 polymer ?
#
loop_
_entity_poly.entity_id
_entity_poly.type
_entity_poly.pdbx_seq_one_letter_code
_entity_poly.pdbx_strand_id
1 'polypeptide(L)'
;MEEEFDKLFVENVGQPAMPVRLVVGFFILQSMYGLSDESVVYRWVKNPYWQYFCGYDHFQYELPIHPTSLIKWRLKVREVELSKVLQGTIAVAVLTGAVKKSLK
;
A
#
# COMPACT_ATOMS: atom_id res chain seq x y z
N MET A 1 8.41 9.78 2.79
CA MET A 1 7.08 9.15 2.60
C MET A 1 6.86 8.12 3.70
N GLU A 2 7.65 7.05 3.80
CA GLU A 2 7.51 6.07 4.90
C GLU A 2 7.64 6.71 6.30
N GLU A 3 8.67 7.53 6.54
CA GLU A 3 8.85 8.26 7.81
C GLU A 3 7.70 9.21 8.20
N GLU A 4 6.94 9.73 7.23
CA GLU A 4 5.76 10.57 7.51
C GLU A 4 4.54 9.73 7.92
N PHE A 5 4.43 8.53 7.36
CA PHE A 5 3.39 7.56 7.71
C PHE A 5 3.69 6.86 9.03
N ASP A 6 4.95 6.57 9.34
CA ASP A 6 5.35 5.97 10.62
C ASP A 6 4.94 6.84 11.81
N LYS A 7 4.98 8.18 11.67
CA LYS A 7 4.50 9.14 12.69
C LYS A 7 3.01 9.01 13.01
N LEU A 8 2.23 8.35 12.16
CA LEU A 8 0.79 8.09 12.35
C LEU A 8 0.51 6.84 13.17
N PHE A 9 1.56 6.07 13.47
CA PHE A 9 1.50 4.86 14.25
C PHE A 9 2.23 5.08 15.58
N VAL A 10 1.49 5.00 16.68
CA VAL A 10 2.07 5.11 18.02
C VAL A 10 2.82 3.81 18.29
N GLU A 11 4.12 3.90 18.54
CA GLU A 11 5.03 2.75 18.66
C GLU A 11 4.69 1.77 19.81
N ASN A 12 3.77 2.08 20.73
CA ASN A 12 3.58 1.27 21.94
C ASN A 12 2.14 1.21 22.49
N VAL A 13 1.11 1.28 21.65
CA VAL A 13 -0.27 1.03 22.09
C VAL A 13 -1.01 0.09 21.12
N GLY A 14 -1.18 -1.18 21.52
CA GLY A 14 -1.97 -2.18 20.80
C GLY A 14 -1.18 -3.08 19.83
N GLN A 15 -1.87 -3.70 18.86
CA GLN A 15 -1.26 -4.58 17.85
C GLN A 15 -0.19 -3.79 17.07
N PRO A 16 1.02 -4.35 16.87
CA PRO A 16 2.13 -3.65 16.21
C PRO A 16 1.68 -3.09 14.87
N ALA A 17 2.12 -1.86 14.60
CA ALA A 17 1.80 -1.16 13.37
C ALA A 17 2.28 -2.01 12.18
N MET A 18 1.36 -2.31 11.27
CA MET A 18 1.70 -3.01 10.04
C MET A 18 2.74 -2.17 9.27
N PRO A 19 3.73 -2.79 8.59
CA PRO A 19 4.70 -2.04 7.83
C PRO A 19 4.00 -1.12 6.83
N VAL A 20 4.27 0.18 6.87
CA VAL A 20 3.67 1.16 5.96
C VAL A 20 3.86 0.75 4.50
N ARG A 21 5.06 0.26 4.17
CA ARG A 21 5.42 -0.22 2.84
C ARG A 21 4.52 -1.35 2.34
N LEU A 22 4.11 -2.27 3.22
CA LEU A 22 3.18 -3.34 2.86
C LEU A 22 1.83 -2.77 2.45
N VAL A 23 1.29 -1.84 3.24
CA VAL A 23 -0.05 -1.28 3.02
C VAL A 23 -0.08 -0.37 1.80
N VAL A 24 0.93 0.48 1.63
CA VAL A 24 1.09 1.31 0.43
C VAL A 24 1.25 0.43 -0.82
N GLY A 25 2.06 -0.63 -0.71
CA GLY A 25 2.23 -1.62 -1.78
C GLY A 25 0.91 -2.27 -2.19
N PHE A 26 0.06 -2.62 -1.21
CA PHE A 26 -1.28 -3.13 -1.49
C PHE A 26 -2.18 -2.12 -2.18
N PHE A 27 -2.22 -0.86 -1.75
CA PHE A 27 -3.04 0.14 -2.44
C PHE A 27 -2.58 0.38 -3.89
N ILE A 28 -1.27 0.37 -4.14
CA ILE A 28 -0.73 0.48 -5.51
C ILE A 28 -1.15 -0.73 -6.34
N LEU A 29 -0.94 -1.95 -5.85
CA LEU A 29 -1.31 -3.18 -6.57
C LEU A 29 -2.83 -3.25 -6.84
N GLN A 30 -3.64 -2.82 -5.89
CA GLN A 30 -5.09 -2.71 -6.08
C GLN A 30 -5.45 -1.72 -7.18
N SER A 31 -4.83 -0.54 -7.20
CA SER A 31 -5.08 0.47 -8.23
C SER A 31 -4.58 0.03 -9.60
N MET A 32 -3.46 -0.68 -9.68
CA MET A 32 -2.87 -1.13 -10.95
C MET A 32 -3.67 -2.27 -11.59
N TYR A 33 -4.18 -3.21 -10.78
CA TYR A 33 -4.85 -4.42 -11.27
C TYR A 33 -6.36 -4.44 -11.02
N GLY A 34 -6.94 -3.38 -10.45
CA GLY A 34 -8.38 -3.29 -10.15
C GLY A 34 -8.85 -4.34 -9.14
N LEU A 35 -8.06 -4.64 -8.11
CA LEU A 35 -8.31 -5.75 -7.18
C LEU A 35 -9.08 -5.32 -5.92
N SER A 36 -9.85 -6.25 -5.36
CA SER A 36 -10.45 -6.09 -4.02
C SER A 36 -9.42 -6.28 -2.90
N ASP A 37 -9.79 -5.84 -1.69
CA ASP A 37 -8.97 -5.98 -0.46
C ASP A 37 -8.66 -7.45 -0.15
N GLU A 38 -9.58 -8.37 -0.41
CA GLU A 38 -9.33 -9.81 -0.27
C GLU A 38 -8.42 -10.32 -1.39
N SER A 39 -8.71 -9.95 -2.63
CA SER A 39 -7.99 -10.46 -3.81
C SER A 39 -6.52 -10.07 -3.80
N VAL A 40 -6.19 -8.86 -3.35
CA VAL A 40 -4.79 -8.40 -3.28
C VAL A 40 -3.99 -9.22 -2.26
N VAL A 41 -4.57 -9.47 -1.08
CA VAL A 41 -3.92 -10.22 -0.01
C VAL A 41 -3.71 -11.68 -0.42
N TYR A 42 -4.71 -12.33 -1.00
CA TYR A 42 -4.58 -13.72 -1.46
C TYR A 42 -3.61 -13.90 -2.63
N ARG A 43 -3.55 -12.95 -3.56
CA ARG A 43 -2.61 -13.01 -4.68
C ARG A 43 -1.18 -12.68 -4.27
N TRP A 44 -1.00 -11.84 -3.25
CA TRP A 44 0.30 -11.53 -2.69
C TRP A 44 1.00 -12.76 -2.12
N VAL A 45 0.28 -13.61 -1.39
CA VAL A 45 0.83 -14.88 -0.87
C VAL A 45 1.32 -15.79 -1.98
N LYS A 46 0.69 -15.74 -3.16
CA LYS A 46 1.05 -16.58 -4.31
C LYS A 46 2.14 -15.99 -5.20
N ASN A 47 2.51 -14.71 -5.00
CA ASN A 47 3.38 -14.00 -5.94
C ASN A 47 4.62 -13.43 -5.24
N PRO A 48 5.79 -14.09 -5.36
CA PRO A 48 7.04 -13.63 -4.75
C PRO A 48 7.42 -12.19 -5.13
N TYR A 49 7.10 -11.76 -6.35
CA TYR A 49 7.41 -10.40 -6.80
C TYR A 49 6.61 -9.35 -6.02
N TRP A 50 5.37 -9.66 -5.65
CA TRP A 50 4.54 -8.74 -4.87
C TRP A 50 5.02 -8.66 -3.42
N GLN A 51 5.56 -9.76 -2.90
CA GLN A 51 6.18 -9.80 -1.57
C GLN A 51 7.44 -8.92 -1.54
N TYR A 52 8.31 -9.08 -2.53
CA TYR A 52 9.49 -8.23 -2.67
C TYR A 52 9.13 -6.75 -2.85
N PHE A 53 8.12 -6.45 -3.66
CA PHE A 53 7.62 -5.08 -3.85
C PHE A 53 7.15 -4.44 -2.54
N CYS A 54 6.45 -5.21 -1.70
CA CYS A 54 6.01 -4.80 -0.36
C CYS A 54 7.12 -4.79 0.69
N GLY A 55 8.33 -5.23 0.35
CA GLY A 55 9.52 -5.15 1.22
C GLY A 55 9.86 -6.40 2.02
N TYR A 56 9.48 -7.56 1.50
CA TYR A 56 9.85 -8.85 2.08
C TYR A 56 10.99 -9.45 1.27
N ASP A 57 12.08 -9.77 1.94
CA ASP A 57 13.26 -10.39 1.32
C ASP A 57 13.14 -11.92 1.21
N HIS A 58 12.21 -12.50 1.96
CA HIS A 58 11.96 -13.94 2.02
C HIS A 58 10.51 -14.24 1.66
N PHE A 59 10.29 -15.38 1.00
CA PHE A 59 8.96 -15.78 0.60
C PHE A 59 8.11 -16.18 1.81
N GLN A 60 6.93 -15.58 1.92
CA GLN A 60 5.95 -15.81 2.97
C GLN A 60 4.77 -16.62 2.42
N TYR A 61 4.43 -17.70 3.12
CA TYR A 61 3.29 -18.56 2.79
C TYR A 61 2.01 -18.15 3.53
N GLU A 62 2.13 -17.32 4.55
CA GLU A 62 1.03 -16.86 5.38
C GLU A 62 0.50 -15.52 4.90
N LEU A 63 -0.77 -15.25 5.22
CA LEU A 63 -1.38 -13.96 4.93
C LEU A 63 -0.72 -12.90 5.83
N PRO A 64 -0.11 -11.85 5.25
CA PRO A 64 0.60 -10.86 6.04
C PRO A 64 -0.38 -10.00 6.84
N ILE A 65 -1.64 -9.91 6.38
CA ILE A 65 -2.70 -9.12 6.98
C ILE A 65 -4.07 -9.76 6.75
N HIS A 66 -4.98 -9.59 7.70
CA HIS A 66 -6.39 -9.88 7.43
C HIS A 66 -7.00 -8.78 6.52
N PRO A 67 -7.79 -9.12 5.48
CA PRO A 67 -8.36 -8.14 4.55
C PRO A 67 -9.12 -7.00 5.22
N THR A 68 -9.83 -7.25 6.33
CA THR A 68 -10.55 -6.20 7.07
C THR A 68 -9.64 -5.16 7.71
N SER A 69 -8.36 -5.47 7.95
CA SER A 69 -7.40 -4.49 8.44
C SER A 69 -7.07 -3.44 7.38
N LEU A 70 -7.17 -3.75 6.07
CA LEU A 70 -7.03 -2.77 4.99
C LEU A 70 -8.14 -1.72 5.04
N ILE A 71 -9.35 -2.11 5.43
CA ILE A 71 -10.49 -1.19 5.62
C ILE A 71 -10.18 -0.22 6.77
N LYS A 72 -9.69 -0.74 7.90
CA LYS A 72 -9.28 0.09 9.05
C LYS A 72 -8.17 1.08 8.68
N TRP A 73 -7.19 0.61 7.89
CA TRP A 73 -6.14 1.46 7.35
C TRP A 73 -6.70 2.54 6.44
N ARG A 74 -7.66 2.22 5.56
CA ARG A 74 -8.28 3.21 4.69
C ARG A 74 -9.06 4.26 5.47
N LEU A 75 -9.71 3.89 6.59
CA LEU A 75 -10.37 4.84 7.48
C LEU A 75 -9.36 5.74 8.21
N LYS A 76 -8.29 5.16 8.76
CA LYS A 76 -7.23 5.89 9.46
C LYS A 76 -6.44 6.83 8.53
N VAL A 77 -6.19 6.41 7.30
CA VAL A 77 -5.49 7.23 6.30
C VAL A 77 -6.43 8.22 5.61
N ARG A 78 -7.76 8.04 5.66
CA ARG A 78 -8.71 9.10 5.26
C ARG A 78 -8.67 10.30 6.20
N GLU A 79 -8.34 10.10 7.48
CA GLU A 79 -8.00 11.20 8.39
C GLU A 79 -6.61 11.82 8.10
N VAL A 80 -5.76 11.13 7.33
CA VAL A 80 -4.36 11.52 7.06
C VAL A 80 -4.03 11.64 5.55
N GLU A 81 -5.03 11.90 4.71
CA GLU A 81 -4.86 12.21 3.28
C GLU A 81 -4.14 11.14 2.42
N LEU A 82 -4.77 9.97 2.25
CA LEU A 82 -4.43 8.99 1.20
C LEU A 82 -4.30 9.64 -0.21
N SER A 83 -5.06 10.71 -0.43
CA SER A 83 -5.01 11.53 -1.64
C SER A 83 -3.61 12.07 -1.95
N LYS A 84 -2.79 12.38 -0.94
CA LYS A 84 -1.40 12.85 -1.13
C LYS A 84 -0.50 11.74 -1.66
N VAL A 85 -0.70 10.50 -1.25
CA VAL A 85 0.05 9.34 -1.80
C VAL A 85 -0.34 9.10 -3.24
N LEU A 86 -1.63 9.18 -3.57
CA LEU A 86 -2.11 9.02 -4.93
C LEU A 86 -1.62 10.16 -5.84
N GLN A 87 -1.68 11.41 -5.36
CA GLN A 87 -1.12 12.57 -6.06
C GLN A 87 0.39 12.45 -6.25
N GLY A 88 1.13 11.99 -5.23
CA GLY A 88 2.56 11.71 -5.34
C GLY A 88 2.86 10.62 -6.36
N THR A 89 2.06 9.55 -6.39
CA THR A 89 2.21 8.47 -7.37
C THR A 89 1.90 8.95 -8.79
N ILE A 90 0.86 9.77 -8.98
CA ILE A 90 0.55 10.41 -10.27
C ILE A 90 1.66 11.37 -10.68
N ALA A 91 2.17 12.19 -9.76
CA ALA A 91 3.26 13.11 -10.04
C ALA A 91 4.53 12.37 -10.48
N VAL A 92 4.90 11.30 -9.77
CA VAL A 92 6.02 10.42 -10.17
C VAL A 92 5.75 9.74 -11.50
N ALA A 93 4.53 9.26 -11.75
CA ALA A 93 4.17 8.62 -13.02
C ALA A 93 4.20 9.60 -14.22
N VAL A 94 3.87 10.87 -13.99
CA VAL A 94 4.01 11.95 -15.00
C VAL A 94 5.48 12.32 -15.21
N LEU A 95 6.28 12.41 -14.14
CA LEU A 95 7.71 12.71 -14.20
C LEU A 95 8.52 11.62 -14.91
N THR A 96 8.19 10.36 -14.65
CA THR A 96 8.83 9.18 -15.26
C THR A 96 8.33 8.88 -16.67
N GLY A 97 7.37 9.66 -17.19
CA GLY A 97 6.81 9.49 -18.52
C GLY A 97 5.89 8.28 -18.68
N ALA A 98 5.60 7.55 -17.59
CA ALA A 98 4.67 6.42 -17.57
C ALA A 98 3.22 6.86 -17.89
N VAL A 99 2.89 8.13 -17.64
CA VAL A 99 1.60 8.73 -18.01
C VAL A 99 1.84 9.99 -18.86
N LYS A 100 1.31 10.01 -20.09
CA LYS A 100 1.25 11.24 -20.90
C LYS A 100 0.20 12.19 -20.32
N LYS A 101 0.58 13.44 -20.06
CA LYS A 101 -0.35 14.51 -19.71
C LYS A 101 -1.32 14.70 -20.89
N SER A 102 -2.58 14.30 -20.72
CA SER A 102 -3.62 14.66 -21.69
C SER A 102 -3.94 16.14 -21.49
N LEU A 103 -3.34 17.00 -22.31
CA LEU A 103 -3.75 18.40 -22.44
C LEU A 103 -5.14 18.41 -23.10
N LYS A 104 -6.15 18.85 -22.36
CA LYS A 104 -7.34 19.47 -22.94
C LYS A 104 -7.12 20.98 -22.95
#